data_AF-A0A3D3CL15-F1
#
_entry.id   AF-A0A3D3CL15-F1
#
_cell.length_a   1.000
_cell.length_b   1.000
_cell.length_c   1.000
_cell.angle_alpha   90.00
_cell.angle_beta   90.00
_cell.angle_gamma   90.00
#
_symmetry.space_group_name_H-M   'P 1'
#
loop_
_entity.id
_entity.type
_entity.pdbx_description
1 polymer ?
#
loop_
_entity_poly.entity_id
_entity_poly.type
_entity_poly.pdbx_seq_one_letter_code
_entity_poly.pdbx_strand_id
1 'polypeptide(L)'
;ESGSGKSTLGFLALGLLSPTAGEIRFLGRPVNDLGDRENREFRRKAQIVFQNPFASLNPRMTVRDILDRVLKVHGLPSVSEDGEVVPSLLREVGLRPEHAGRYPHEFSGGQRQR
;
A
#
# COMPACT_ATOMS: atom_id res chain seq x y z
N GLU A 1 0.64 24.28 8.94
CA GLU A 1 -0.14 24.70 7.75
C GLU A 1 -0.95 23.54 7.18
N SER A 2 -2.24 23.51 7.50
CA SER A 2 -3.20 22.60 6.87
C SER A 2 -3.71 23.25 5.57
N GLY A 3 -3.85 22.48 4.49
CA GLY A 3 -4.48 22.96 3.25
C GLY A 3 -3.56 23.42 2.10
N SER A 4 -2.24 23.24 2.18
CA SER A 4 -1.31 23.66 1.10
C SER A 4 -1.32 22.76 -0.16
N GLY A 5 -2.30 21.86 -0.32
CA GLY A 5 -2.46 21.02 -1.51
C GLY A 5 -1.56 19.77 -1.62
N LYS A 6 -0.72 19.46 -0.62
CA LYS A 6 0.20 18.30 -0.68
C LYS A 6 -0.48 16.97 -0.97
N SER A 7 -1.60 16.68 -0.28
CA SER A 7 -2.37 15.45 -0.50
C SER A 7 -3.00 15.41 -1.89
N THR A 8 -3.50 16.56 -2.37
CA THR A 8 -4.03 16.70 -3.73
C THR A 8 -2.96 16.38 -4.77
N LEU A 9 -1.75 16.93 -4.60
CA LEU A 9 -0.62 16.64 -5.49
C LEU A 9 -0.23 15.16 -5.46
N GLY A 10 -0.21 14.53 -4.28
CA GLY A 10 0.06 13.09 -4.17
C GLY A 10 -0.98 12.22 -4.89
N PHE A 11 -2.27 12.55 -4.75
CA PHE A 11 -3.34 11.84 -5.45
C PHE A 11 -3.31 12.04 -6.96
N LEU A 12 -3.02 13.27 -7.41
CA LEU A 12 -2.80 13.57 -8.82
C LEU A 12 -1.62 12.76 -9.38
N ALA A 13 -0.49 12.70 -8.67
CA ALA A 13 0.69 11.93 -9.07
C ALA A 13 0.42 10.42 -9.19
N LEU A 14 -0.55 9.90 -8.44
CA LEU A 14 -0.97 8.50 -8.44
C LEU A 14 -2.13 8.20 -9.38
N GLY A 15 -2.61 9.19 -10.16
CA GLY A 15 -3.80 9.03 -11.01
C GLY A 15 -5.08 8.71 -10.23
N LEU A 16 -5.13 9.08 -8.94
CA LEU A 16 -6.33 8.96 -8.10
C LEU A 16 -7.26 10.18 -8.27
N LEU A 17 -6.73 11.27 -8.82
CA LEU A 17 -7.47 12.45 -9.25
C LEU A 17 -7.03 12.85 -10.66
N SER A 18 -7.94 13.44 -11.42
CA SER A 18 -7.63 14.05 -12.71
C SER A 18 -7.22 15.52 -12.52
N PRO A 19 -6.13 15.99 -13.16
CA PRO A 19 -5.78 17.39 -13.12
C PRO A 19 -6.80 18.21 -13.92
N THR A 20 -7.12 19.41 -13.44
CA THR A 20 -7.99 20.35 -14.18
C THR A 20 -7.32 20.81 -15.48
N ALA A 21 -6.00 20.95 -15.48
CA ALA A 21 -5.20 21.30 -16.63
C ALA A 21 -3.78 20.71 -16.51
N GLY A 22 -3.10 20.54 -17.64
CA GLY A 22 -1.77 19.95 -17.72
C GLY A 22 -1.80 18.41 -17.74
N GLU A 23 -0.61 17.82 -17.72
CA GLU A 23 -0.42 16.37 -17.82
C GLU A 23 0.55 15.90 -16.74
N ILE A 24 0.29 14.72 -16.18
CA ILE A 24 1.19 14.05 -15.25
C ILE A 24 1.73 12.81 -15.94
N ARG A 25 3.06 12.70 -15.97
CA ARG A 25 3.76 11.57 -16.58
C ARG A 25 4.59 10.81 -15.55
N PHE A 26 4.48 9.49 -15.58
CA PHE A 26 5.35 8.58 -14.84
C PHE A 26 6.26 7.85 -15.84
N LEU A 27 7.58 8.01 -15.72
CA LEU A 27 8.56 7.44 -16.65
C LEU A 27 8.23 7.73 -18.14
N GLY A 28 7.76 8.96 -18.42
CA GLY A 28 7.43 9.41 -19.77
C GLY A 28 6.02 9.04 -20.28
N ARG A 29 5.24 8.27 -19.51
CA ARG A 29 3.87 7.84 -19.86
C ARG A 29 2.79 8.65 -19.11
N PRO A 30 1.71 9.10 -19.75
CA PRO A 30 0.61 9.79 -19.06
C PRO A 30 -0.04 8.87 -18.02
N VAL A 31 -0.23 9.32 -16.78
CA VAL A 31 -0.76 8.48 -15.70
C VAL A 31 -2.27 8.23 -15.81
N ASN A 32 -3.00 9.17 -16.43
CA ASN A 32 -4.46 9.11 -16.60
C ASN A 32 -4.92 8.49 -17.92
N ASP A 33 -3.97 8.06 -18.77
CA ASP A 33 -4.23 7.47 -20.09
C ASP A 33 -3.51 6.11 -20.23
N LEU A 34 -3.46 5.36 -19.13
CA LEU A 34 -2.90 4.01 -19.10
C LEU A 34 -3.99 2.97 -19.33
N GLY A 35 -3.77 2.03 -20.25
CA GLY A 35 -4.63 0.85 -20.36
C GLY A 35 -4.54 -0.04 -19.11
N ASP A 36 -5.50 -0.97 -18.94
CA ASP A 36 -5.62 -1.80 -17.72
C ASP A 36 -4.32 -2.49 -17.28
N ARG A 37 -3.55 -3.02 -18.24
CA ARG A 37 -2.27 -3.69 -17.95
C ARG A 37 -1.22 -2.71 -17.44
N GLU A 38 -1.07 -1.58 -18.11
CA GLU A 38 -0.09 -0.55 -17.76
C GLU A 38 -0.45 0.13 -16.44
N ASN A 39 -1.74 0.33 -16.18
CA ASN A 39 -2.24 0.87 -14.92
C ASN A 39 -1.91 -0.08 -13.75
N ARG A 40 -2.07 -1.41 -13.94
CA ARG A 40 -1.65 -2.40 -12.93
C ARG A 40 -0.14 -2.37 -12.67
N GLU A 41 0.68 -2.22 -13.72
CA GLU A 41 2.14 -2.13 -13.57
C GLU A 41 2.55 -0.83 -12.88
N PHE A 42 1.96 0.29 -13.27
CA PHE A 42 2.15 1.60 -12.64
C PHE A 42 1.82 1.52 -11.14
N ARG A 43 0.65 0.97 -10.79
CA ARG A 43 0.25 0.82 -9.39
C ARG A 43 1.24 -0.04 -8.61
N ARG A 44 1.87 -1.08 -9.19
CA ARG A 44 2.92 -1.83 -8.47
C ARG A 44 4.16 -0.99 -8.15
N LYS A 45 4.48 0.01 -8.97
CA LYS A 45 5.68 0.86 -8.82
C LYS A 45 5.43 2.12 -7.98
N ALA A 46 4.18 2.57 -7.90
CA ALA A 46 3.80 3.78 -7.19
C ALA A 46 2.70 3.47 -6.14
N GLN A 47 3.09 3.47 -4.88
CA GLN A 47 2.22 3.20 -3.72
C GLN A 47 2.19 4.41 -2.79
N ILE A 48 1.08 4.58 -2.08
CA ILE A 48 0.90 5.66 -1.11
C ILE A 48 0.92 5.11 0.32
N VAL A 49 1.64 5.80 1.19
CA VAL A 49 1.52 5.63 2.64
C VAL A 49 0.76 6.85 3.17
N PHE A 50 -0.45 6.62 3.70
CA PHE A 50 -1.27 7.70 4.22
C PHE A 50 -0.70 8.26 5.53
N GLN A 51 -0.94 9.55 5.79
CA GLN A 51 -0.53 10.21 7.04
C GLN A 51 -1.13 9.54 8.29
N ASN A 52 -2.31 8.95 8.15
CA ASN A 52 -2.89 8.04 9.14
C ASN A 52 -2.95 6.64 8.50
N PRO A 53 -1.87 5.85 8.56
CA PRO A 53 -1.83 4.53 7.93
C PRO A 53 -2.80 3.55 8.59
N PHE A 54 -3.28 3.86 9.80
CA PHE A 54 -4.20 2.98 10.55
C PHE A 54 -5.62 3.01 10.00
N ALA A 55 -6.04 4.13 9.43
CA ALA A 55 -7.37 4.25 8.81
C ALA A 55 -7.54 3.29 7.61
N SER A 56 -6.44 2.86 6.99
CA SER A 56 -6.44 1.91 5.88
C SER A 56 -6.39 0.42 6.31
N LEU A 57 -6.13 0.11 7.59
CA LEU A 57 -6.08 -1.27 8.06
C LEU A 57 -7.48 -1.74 8.48
N ASN A 58 -7.91 -2.90 7.98
CA ASN A 58 -9.18 -3.50 8.40
C ASN A 58 -9.03 -4.05 9.84
N PRO A 59 -9.74 -3.49 10.84
CA PRO A 59 -9.56 -3.89 12.24
C PRO A 59 -10.09 -5.29 12.54
N ARG A 60 -10.85 -5.90 11.63
CA ARG A 60 -11.42 -7.25 11.74
C ARG A 60 -10.54 -8.34 11.12
N MET A 61 -9.38 -7.97 10.59
CA MET A 61 -8.45 -8.89 9.95
C MET A 61 -7.15 -8.92 10.74
N THR A 62 -6.50 -10.09 10.81
CA THR A 62 -5.16 -10.19 11.37
C THR A 62 -4.15 -9.53 10.44
N VAL A 63 -2.95 -9.21 10.94
CA VAL A 63 -1.86 -8.69 10.12
C VAL A 63 -1.52 -9.66 8.99
N ARG A 64 -1.55 -10.98 9.25
CA ARG A 64 -1.43 -12.01 8.23
C ARG A 64 -2.46 -11.85 7.12
N ASP A 65 -3.75 -11.79 7.47
CA ASP A 65 -4.83 -11.71 6.48
C ASP A 65 -4.73 -10.46 5.61
N ILE A 66 -4.30 -9.34 6.22
CA ILE A 66 -4.09 -8.07 5.52
C ILE A 66 -2.95 -8.21 4.51
N LEU A 67 -1.79 -8.72 4.94
CA LEU A 67 -0.63 -8.90 4.07
C LEU A 67 -0.92 -9.92 2.96
N ASP A 68 -1.57 -11.04 3.27
CA ASP A 68 -1.94 -12.06 2.30
C ASP A 68 -2.87 -11.53 1.22
N ARG A 69 -3.84 -10.68 1.60
CA ARG A 69 -4.73 -10.05 0.63
C ARG A 69 -3.97 -9.14 -0.33
N VAL A 70 -3.00 -8.37 0.18
CA VAL A 70 -2.15 -7.51 -0.65
C VAL A 70 -1.32 -8.36 -1.62
N LEU A 71 -0.68 -9.42 -1.13
CA LEU A 71 0.10 -10.35 -1.97
C LEU A 71 -0.75 -10.94 -3.10
N LYS A 72 -1.96 -11.43 -2.79
CA LYS A 72 -2.90 -11.98 -3.78
C LYS A 72 -3.35 -10.95 -4.82
N VAL A 73 -3.67 -9.73 -4.40
CA VAL A 73 -4.04 -8.63 -5.33
C VAL A 73 -2.90 -8.32 -6.30
N HIS A 74 -1.65 -8.44 -5.83
CA HIS A 74 -0.46 -8.27 -6.66
C HIS A 74 0.02 -9.58 -7.31
N GLY A 75 -0.73 -10.68 -7.25
CA GLY A 75 -0.32 -11.97 -7.83
C GLY A 75 1.08 -12.41 -7.39
N LEU A 76 1.46 -12.06 -6.15
CA LEU A 76 2.69 -12.50 -5.50
C LEU A 76 2.39 -13.75 -4.68
N PRO A 77 3.41 -14.59 -4.41
CA PRO A 77 3.25 -15.76 -3.55
C PRO A 77 2.61 -15.36 -2.22
N SER A 78 1.49 -16.00 -1.90
CA SER A 78 0.76 -15.79 -0.65
C SER A 78 1.10 -16.88 0.37
N VAL A 79 0.69 -16.73 1.64
CA VAL A 79 0.97 -17.73 2.70
C VAL A 79 0.48 -19.13 2.35
N SER A 80 -0.60 -19.26 1.57
CA SER A 80 -1.09 -20.57 1.11
C SER A 80 -0.13 -21.28 0.14
N GLU A 81 0.81 -20.54 -0.44
CA GLU A 81 1.81 -21.02 -1.40
C GLU A 81 3.20 -21.08 -0.78
N ASP A 82 3.52 -20.14 0.13
CA ASP A 82 4.79 -20.07 0.84
C ASP A 82 4.61 -19.44 2.24
N GLY A 83 4.69 -20.30 3.27
CA GLY A 83 4.48 -19.92 4.67
C GLY A 83 5.49 -18.91 5.22
N GLU A 84 6.62 -18.67 4.52
CA GLU A 84 7.69 -17.78 4.98
C GLU A 84 7.59 -16.34 4.47
N VAL A 85 6.70 -16.04 3.52
CA VAL A 85 6.60 -14.69 2.95
C VAL A 85 6.21 -13.66 4.01
N VAL A 86 5.11 -13.88 4.72
CA VAL A 86 4.65 -12.97 5.79
C VAL A 86 5.65 -12.86 6.95
N PRO A 87 6.19 -13.97 7.51
CA PRO A 87 7.30 -13.91 8.45
C PRO A 87 8.47 -13.05 8.00
N SER A 88 8.88 -13.16 6.74
CA SER A 88 10.01 -12.42 6.18
C SER A 88 9.72 -10.92 6.07
N LEU A 89 8.53 -10.55 5.59
CA LEU A 89 8.09 -9.14 5.52
C LEU A 89 8.07 -8.50 6.92
N LEU A 90 7.56 -9.23 7.92
CA LEU A 90 7.56 -8.73 9.31
C LEU A 90 8.98 -8.50 9.83
N ARG A 91 9.93 -9.41 9.56
CA ARG A 91 11.33 -9.24 9.96
C ARG A 91 11.96 -8.01 9.29
N GLU A 92 11.67 -7.77 8.01
CA GLU A 92 12.20 -6.63 7.24
C GLU A 92 11.83 -5.28 7.88
N VAL A 93 10.62 -5.18 8.43
CA VAL A 93 10.14 -3.98 9.13
C VAL A 93 10.38 -4.03 10.65
N GLY A 94 11.23 -4.94 11.12
CA GLY A 94 11.63 -5.04 12.54
C GLY A 94 10.52 -5.52 13.48
N LEU A 95 9.56 -6.29 12.97
CA LEU A 95 8.51 -6.98 13.72
C LEU A 95 8.83 -8.47 13.84
N ARG A 96 8.25 -9.13 14.85
CA ARG A 96 8.48 -10.56 15.07
C ARG A 96 7.46 -11.37 14.27
N PRO A 97 7.82 -12.50 13.64
CA PRO A 97 6.88 -13.33 12.89
C PRO A 97 5.62 -13.75 13.66
N GLU A 98 5.76 -13.97 14.97
CA GLU A 98 4.65 -14.25 15.91
C GLU A 98 3.59 -13.13 15.97
N HIS A 99 3.92 -11.91 15.52
CA HIS A 99 2.97 -10.80 15.44
C HIS A 99 1.96 -10.97 14.28
N ALA A 100 2.19 -11.89 13.34
CA ALA A 100 1.32 -12.10 12.19
C ALA A 100 -0.14 -12.42 12.57
N GLY A 101 -0.35 -13.15 13.67
CA GLY A 101 -1.70 -13.52 14.14
C GLY A 101 -2.44 -12.42 14.90
N ARG A 102 -1.78 -11.28 15.16
CA ARG A 102 -2.37 -10.17 15.90
C ARG A 102 -3.23 -9.29 14.99
N TYR A 103 -4.20 -8.61 15.57
CA TYR A 103 -5.00 -7.57 14.95
C TYR A 103 -4.29 -6.22 15.02
N PRO A 104 -4.58 -5.28 14.09
CA PRO A 104 -3.97 -3.96 14.07
C PRO A 104 -4.06 -3.21 15.41
N HIS A 105 -5.15 -3.39 16.17
CA HIS A 105 -5.34 -2.69 17.44
C HIS A 105 -4.38 -3.14 18.56
N GLU A 106 -3.74 -4.30 18.42
CA GLU A 106 -2.78 -4.87 19.38
C GLU A 106 -1.34 -4.36 19.20
N PHE A 107 -1.11 -3.52 18.19
CA PHE A 107 0.18 -2.90 17.92
C PHE A 107 0.23 -1.47 18.46
N SER A 108 1.40 -1.04 18.93
CA SER A 108 1.68 0.37 19.19
C SER A 108 1.69 1.19 17.90
N GLY A 109 1.53 2.52 17.99
CA GLY A 109 1.52 3.39 16.81
C GLY A 109 2.77 3.24 15.93
N GLY A 110 3.95 3.14 16.54
CA GLY A 110 5.20 2.93 15.81
C GLY A 110 5.30 1.55 15.16
N GLN A 111 4.74 0.50 15.77
CA GLN A 111 4.74 -0.82 15.15
C GLN A 111 3.69 -0.95 14.04
N ARG A 112 2.60 -0.18 14.07
CA ARG A 112 1.62 -0.14 12.98
C ARG A 112 2.09 0.68 11.77
N GLN A 113 3.03 1.59 11.98
CA GLN A 113 3.65 2.38 10.92
C GLN A 113 4.70 1.57 10.15
N ARG A 114 5.31 0.60 10.82
CA ARG A 114 6.22 -0.39 10.24
C ARG A 114 5.41 -1.50 9.58
#